data_AF-A0AAW7T0U9-F1
#
_entry.id   AF-A0AAW7T0U9-F1
#
_cell.length_a   1.000
_cell.length_b   1.000
_cell.length_c   1.000
_cell.angle_alpha   90.00
_cell.angle_beta   90.00
_cell.angle_gamma   90.00
#
_symmetry.space_group_name_H-M   'P 1'
#
loop_
_entity.id
_entity.type
_entity.pdbx_description
1 polymer ?
#
loop_
_entity_poly.entity_id
_entity_poly.type
_entity_poly.pdbx_seq_one_letter_code
_entity_poly.pdbx_strand_id
1 'polypeptide(L)'
;MPQYPIVPRPGGSQSALDVSAPTVVKATPGTLVRITVLTAATAGTFGAYDASTTGSAATANAIVQYASGYPAVGSVIYLQWPCNTGIVVNPGTGGAVSVAFA
;
A
#
# COMPACT_ATOMS: atom_id res chain seq x y z
N MET A 1 17.40 15.14 25.94
CA MET A 1 16.19 15.69 25.32
C MET A 1 15.33 14.53 24.85
N PRO A 2 14.07 14.39 25.29
CA PRO A 2 13.19 13.37 24.75
C PRO A 2 12.96 13.68 23.27
N GLN A 3 13.34 12.76 22.39
CA GLN A 3 13.08 12.87 20.96
C GLN A 3 11.58 12.64 20.76
N TYR A 4 10.85 13.69 20.39
CA TYR A 4 9.48 13.53 19.93
C TYR A 4 9.50 12.67 18.65
N PRO A 5 8.53 11.76 18.47
CA PRO A 5 8.37 11.06 17.20
C PRO A 5 8.28 12.11 16.10
N ILE A 6 9.21 12.11 15.14
CA ILE A 6 9.00 12.82 13.88
C ILE A 6 7.84 12.07 13.23
N VAL A 7 6.66 12.66 13.28
CA VAL A 7 5.52 12.17 12.51
C VAL A 7 5.74 12.72 11.10
N PRO A 8 5.96 11.87 10.08
CA PRO A 8 6.00 12.35 8.70
C PRO A 8 4.73 13.16 8.46
N ARG A 9 4.87 14.47 8.24
CA ARG A 9 3.75 15.36 8.01
C ARG A 9 3.16 14.98 6.66
N PRO A 10 1.95 14.41 6.59
CA PRO A 10 1.41 13.95 5.34
C PRO A 10 1.16 15.17 4.45
N GLY A 11 1.90 15.27 3.33
CA GLY A 11 1.68 16.27 2.31
C GLY A 11 0.40 15.98 1.53
N GLY A 12 -0.76 16.34 2.09
CA GLY A 12 -2.07 16.16 1.48
C GLY A 12 -2.50 14.69 1.42
N SER A 13 -3.54 14.32 2.15
CA SER A 13 -4.16 13.00 2.04
C SER A 13 -4.66 12.77 0.63
N GLN A 14 -3.94 11.97 -0.17
CA GLN A 14 -4.40 11.50 -1.47
C GLN A 14 -4.86 10.05 -1.30
N SER A 15 -6.01 9.74 -1.91
CA SER A 15 -6.58 8.40 -1.85
C SER A 15 -6.69 7.82 -3.25
N ALA A 16 -6.26 6.58 -3.41
CA ALA A 16 -6.57 5.76 -4.58
C ALA A 16 -7.74 4.86 -4.19
N LEU A 17 -8.86 5.00 -4.89
CA LEU A 17 -10.06 4.20 -4.66
C LEU A 17 -10.11 3.07 -5.69
N ASP A 18 -10.65 1.92 -5.28
CA ASP A 18 -10.94 0.79 -6.15
C ASP A 18 -9.74 0.30 -6.99
N VAL A 19 -8.58 0.19 -6.33
CA VAL A 19 -7.38 -0.39 -6.93
C VAL A 19 -7.59 -1.89 -7.06
N SER A 20 -7.85 -2.37 -8.28
CA SER A 20 -8.19 -3.76 -8.62
C SER A 20 -7.09 -4.52 -9.37
N ALA A 21 -5.97 -3.85 -9.67
CA ALA A 21 -4.77 -4.43 -10.28
C ALA A 21 -3.51 -3.76 -9.71
N PRO A 22 -2.31 -4.34 -9.89
CA PRO A 22 -1.06 -3.69 -9.49
C PRO A 22 -0.97 -2.26 -10.03
N THR A 23 -0.91 -1.28 -9.14
CA THR A 23 -1.00 0.13 -9.50
C THR A 23 0.03 0.95 -8.74
N VAL A 24 0.68 1.86 -9.45
CA VAL A 24 1.48 2.93 -8.82
C VAL A 24 0.50 3.96 -8.26
N VAL A 25 0.26 3.94 -6.94
CA VAL A 25 -0.63 4.92 -6.30
C VAL A 25 0.08 6.26 -6.09
N LYS A 26 1.42 6.24 -5.99
CA LYS A 26 2.26 7.44 -5.98
C LYS A 26 3.61 7.11 -6.62
N ALA A 27 4.02 7.84 -7.66
CA ALA A 27 5.28 7.59 -8.36
C ALA A 27 6.50 8.30 -7.74
N THR A 28 6.29 9.07 -6.66
CA THR A 28 7.30 9.87 -5.96
C THR A 28 7.35 9.52 -4.47
N PRO A 29 8.43 9.87 -3.75
CA PRO A 29 8.53 9.60 -2.32
C PRO A 29 7.31 10.10 -1.55
N GLY A 30 6.86 9.29 -0.59
CA GLY A 30 5.62 9.53 0.16
C GLY A 30 5.48 8.62 1.35
N THR A 31 4.32 8.65 2.00
CA THR A 31 4.00 7.77 3.13
C THR A 31 2.71 7.02 2.84
N LEU A 32 2.78 5.69 2.83
CA LEU A 32 1.59 4.85 2.90
C LEU A 32 1.02 5.00 4.32
N VAL A 33 -0.31 5.18 4.45
CA VAL A 33 -0.96 5.43 5.74
C VAL A 33 -1.97 4.32 6.08
N ARG A 34 -2.75 3.89 5.09
CA ARG A 34 -3.82 2.91 5.31
C ARG A 34 -4.21 2.20 4.02
N ILE A 35 -4.57 0.93 4.14
CA ILE A 35 -5.20 0.14 3.08
C ILE A 35 -6.49 -0.46 3.63
N THR A 36 -7.60 -0.27 2.90
CA THR A 36 -8.89 -0.89 3.18
C THR A 36 -9.20 -1.93 2.10
N VAL A 37 -9.49 -3.16 2.50
CA VAL A 37 -9.84 -4.24 1.57
C VAL A 37 -11.32 -4.19 1.23
N LEU A 38 -11.62 -3.98 -0.05
CA LEU A 38 -12.99 -3.96 -0.59
C LEU A 38 -13.40 -5.34 -1.08
N THR A 39 -12.49 -6.04 -1.75
CA THR A 39 -12.68 -7.41 -2.24
C THR A 39 -11.43 -8.22 -1.92
N ALA A 40 -11.61 -9.40 -1.31
CA ALA A 40 -10.49 -10.28 -0.98
C ALA A 40 -9.93 -10.93 -2.26
N ALA A 41 -8.60 -11.00 -2.35
CA ALA A 41 -7.93 -11.68 -3.46
C ALA A 41 -8.22 -13.19 -3.44
N THR A 42 -8.51 -13.74 -4.62
CA THR A 42 -8.71 -15.18 -4.80
C THR A 42 -7.43 -15.91 -5.19
N ALA A 43 -6.43 -15.19 -5.71
CA ALA A 43 -5.12 -15.72 -6.06
C ALA A 43 -4.04 -14.62 -6.04
N GLY A 44 -2.79 -15.01 -6.26
CA GLY A 44 -1.65 -14.11 -6.31
C GLY A 44 -1.25 -13.57 -4.93
N THR A 45 -0.53 -12.46 -4.96
CA THR A 45 0.03 -11.85 -3.75
C THR A 45 -0.61 -10.48 -3.52
N PHE A 46 -1.23 -10.33 -2.34
CA PHE A 46 -1.60 -9.02 -1.83
C PHE A 46 -0.35 -8.35 -1.26
N GLY A 47 -0.11 -7.08 -1.56
CA GLY A 47 0.97 -6.35 -0.91
C GLY A 47 1.07 -4.88 -1.30
N ALA A 48 1.88 -4.16 -0.54
CA ALA A 48 2.32 -2.81 -0.87
C ALA A 48 3.85 -2.76 -0.87
N TYR A 49 4.41 -1.96 -1.77
CA TYR A 49 5.83 -1.97 -2.09
C TYR A 49 6.37 -0.53 -2.21
N ASP A 50 7.61 -0.32 -1.76
CA ASP A 50 8.36 0.91 -2.02
C ASP A 50 8.97 0.84 -3.43
N ALA A 51 8.19 1.28 -4.42
CA ALA A 51 8.53 1.20 -5.84
C ALA A 51 7.87 2.35 -6.62
N SER A 52 8.53 2.85 -7.66
CA SER A 52 7.97 3.88 -8.56
C SER A 52 7.25 3.31 -9.78
N THR A 53 7.43 2.02 -10.07
CA THR A 53 6.77 1.33 -11.20
C THR A 53 6.26 -0.04 -10.78
N THR A 54 5.19 -0.51 -11.41
CA THR A 54 4.60 -1.84 -11.13
C THR A 54 5.60 -2.97 -11.40
N GLY A 55 6.45 -2.85 -12.41
CA GLY A 55 7.48 -3.84 -12.74
C GLY A 55 8.62 -3.94 -11.73
N SER A 56 8.76 -2.94 -10.85
CA SER A 56 9.76 -2.91 -9.77
C SER A 56 9.23 -3.45 -8.44
N ALA A 57 7.95 -3.82 -8.34
CA ALA A 57 7.40 -4.42 -7.12
C ALA A 57 7.95 -5.85 -6.95
N ALA A 58 8.71 -6.06 -5.87
CA ALA A 58 9.41 -7.31 -5.57
C ALA A 58 9.38 -7.61 -4.08
N THR A 59 9.63 -8.85 -3.69
CA THR A 59 9.69 -9.22 -2.26
C THR A 59 10.73 -8.42 -1.48
N ALA A 60 11.81 -7.97 -2.13
CA ALA A 60 12.87 -7.19 -1.50
C ALA A 60 12.45 -5.75 -1.11
N ASN A 61 11.40 -5.19 -1.72
CA ASN A 61 10.88 -3.86 -1.41
C ASN A 61 9.43 -3.90 -0.91
N ALA A 62 8.98 -5.06 -0.44
CA ALA A 62 7.66 -5.20 0.16
C ALA A 62 7.61 -4.51 1.54
N ILE A 63 6.62 -3.65 1.72
CA ILE A 63 6.26 -3.01 2.99
C ILE A 63 5.38 -3.97 3.80
N VAL A 64 4.43 -4.57 3.11
CA VAL A 64 3.54 -5.60 3.63
C VAL A 64 3.20 -6.56 2.51
N GLN A 65 3.11 -7.85 2.83
CA GLN A 65 2.77 -8.88 1.86
C GLN A 65 1.96 -9.97 2.56
N TYR A 66 0.87 -10.39 1.93
CA TYR A 66 0.00 -11.45 2.40
C TYR A 66 -0.27 -12.46 1.29
N ALA A 67 -0.53 -13.70 1.69
CA ALA A 67 -0.96 -14.76 0.79
C ALA A 67 -2.42 -14.53 0.36
N SER A 68 -2.81 -15.09 -0.80
CA SER A 68 -4.20 -15.09 -1.26
C SER A 68 -5.17 -15.64 -0.20
N GLY A 69 -6.38 -15.09 -0.14
CA GLY A 69 -7.36 -15.43 0.91
C GLY A 69 -7.23 -14.61 2.20
N TYR A 70 -6.17 -13.81 2.34
CA TYR A 70 -6.01 -12.81 3.40
C TYR A 70 -5.41 -11.52 2.79
N PRO A 71 -5.86 -10.31 3.19
CA PRO A 71 -6.85 -10.02 4.23
C PRO A 71 -8.29 -10.21 3.74
N ALA A 72 -9.21 -10.48 4.67
CA ALA A 72 -10.64 -10.59 4.38
C ALA A 72 -11.24 -9.24 3.98
N VAL A 73 -12.36 -9.28 3.25
CA VAL A 73 -13.16 -8.08 2.94
C VAL A 73 -13.48 -7.29 4.21
N GLY A 74 -13.39 -5.97 4.15
CA GLY A 74 -13.62 -5.07 5.27
C GLY A 74 -12.42 -4.91 6.21
N SER A 75 -11.32 -5.65 5.99
CA SER A 75 -10.10 -5.45 6.76
C SER A 75 -9.49 -4.08 6.49
N VAL A 76 -9.02 -3.44 7.56
CA VAL A 76 -8.29 -2.17 7.49
C VAL A 76 -6.89 -2.38 8.02
N ILE A 77 -5.91 -2.21 7.15
CA ILE A 77 -4.49 -2.32 7.48
C ILE A 77 -3.97 -0.89 7.69
N TYR A 78 -3.63 -0.56 8.94
CA TYR A 78 -3.00 0.71 9.29
C TYR A 78 -1.48 0.54 9.26
N LEU A 79 -0.82 1.30 8.39
CA LEU A 79 0.63 1.25 8.19
C LEU A 79 1.08 2.68 7.94
N GLN A 80 1.87 3.27 8.84
CA GLN A 80 2.48 4.58 8.59
C GLN A 80 3.92 4.36 8.11
N TRP A 81 4.07 4.04 6.83
CA TRP A 81 5.35 3.63 6.26
C TRP A 81 5.87 4.63 5.23
N PRO A 82 7.01 5.30 5.49
CA PRO A 82 7.64 6.16 4.50
C PRO A 82 8.25 5.31 3.37
N CYS A 83 7.98 5.70 2.14
CA CYS A 83 8.48 5.09 0.91
C CYS A 83 9.40 6.09 0.21
N ASN A 84 10.62 5.66 -0.09
CA ASN A 84 11.66 6.51 -0.65
C ASN A 84 11.50 6.70 -2.17
N THR A 85 10.98 5.70 -2.88
CA THR A 85 10.92 5.70 -4.35
C THR A 85 9.52 6.05 -4.84
N GLY A 86 8.53 5.40 -4.25
CA GLY A 86 7.12 5.51 -4.62
C GLY A 86 6.30 4.47 -3.89
N ILE A 87 5.02 4.38 -4.21
CA ILE A 87 4.09 3.44 -3.59
C ILE A 87 3.40 2.66 -4.71
N VAL A 88 3.65 1.36 -4.75
CA VAL A 88 2.90 0.41 -5.56
C VAL A 88 2.04 -0.44 -4.64
N VAL A 89 0.77 -0.59 -4.98
CA VAL A 89 -0.14 -1.50 -4.28
C VAL A 89 -0.62 -2.56 -5.24
N ASN A 90 -0.51 -3.81 -4.83
CA ASN A 90 -1.04 -4.98 -5.51
C ASN A 90 -2.16 -5.56 -4.65
N PRO A 91 -3.43 -5.46 -5.09
CA PRO A 91 -4.55 -6.03 -4.37
C PRO A 91 -4.64 -7.56 -4.48
N GLY A 92 -3.82 -8.19 -5.34
CA GLY A 92 -3.94 -9.60 -5.70
C GLY A 92 -5.00 -9.85 -6.78
N THR A 93 -5.02 -11.06 -7.34
CA THR A 93 -5.97 -11.41 -8.41
C THR A 93 -7.39 -11.44 -7.88
N GLY A 94 -8.29 -10.69 -8.54
CA GLY A 94 -9.70 -10.55 -8.11
C GLY A 94 -9.89 -9.71 -6.85
N GLY A 95 -8.82 -9.20 -6.25
CA GLY A 95 -8.88 -8.31 -5.08
C GLY A 95 -9.10 -6.86 -5.49
N ALA A 96 -9.65 -6.07 -4.57
CA ALA A 96 -9.80 -4.62 -4.72
C ALA A 96 -9.55 -3.92 -3.38
N VAL A 97 -8.83 -2.80 -3.41
CA VAL A 97 -8.51 -2.03 -2.21
C VAL A 97 -8.65 -0.52 -2.41
N SER A 98 -8.90 0.18 -1.31
CA SER A 98 -8.73 1.64 -1.24
C SER A 98 -7.50 1.96 -0.40
N VAL A 99 -6.69 2.91 -0.85
CA VAL A 99 -5.39 3.24 -0.25
C VAL A 99 -5.36 4.72 0.09
N ALA A 100 -4.94 5.06 1.31
CA ALA A 100 -4.62 6.42 1.72
C ALA A 100 -3.10 6.59 1.82
N PHE A 101 -2.59 7.65 1.23
CA PHE A 101 -1.17 8.00 1.20
C PHE A 101 -0.96 9.51 1.23
N ALA A 102 0.30 9.93 1.40
CA ALA A 102 0.73 11.31 1.34
C ALA A 102 2.04 11.46 0.56
#